data_AF-A0A6N8YXE8-F1
#
_entry.id   AF-A0A6N8YXE8-F1
#
_cell.length_a   1.000
_cell.length_b   1.000
_cell.length_c   1.000
_cell.angle_alpha   90.00
_cell.angle_beta   90.00
_cell.angle_gamma   90.00
#
_symmetry.space_group_name_H-M   'P 1'
#
loop_
_entity.id
_entity.type
_entity.pdbx_description
1 polymer ?
#
loop_
_entity_poly.entity_id
_entity_poly.type
_entity_poly.pdbx_seq_one_letter_code
_entity_poly.pdbx_strand_id
1 'polypeptide(L)'
;MRSRQVGDTINIGWPDFGRPEQSFTIVDLDQLGQVFRVRVTDGERQGGFLVIYDCPDVVLEQLAEQATDAVGFKVILSSLRCSVDGDVLRSFDYEWYPTPEYAERPRRLAHALADLLAAMRGNRGRE
;
A
#
# COMPACT_ATOMS: atom_id res chain seq x y z
N MET A 1 -9.86 -8.92 -8.87
CA MET A 1 -9.54 -7.64 -8.19
C MET A 1 -10.67 -6.66 -8.48
N ARG A 2 -11.33 -6.11 -7.46
CA ARG A 2 -12.44 -5.16 -7.65
C ARG A 2 -11.88 -3.83 -8.16
N SER A 3 -12.45 -3.28 -9.22
CA SER A 3 -12.10 -1.91 -9.67
C SER A 3 -12.72 -0.92 -8.71
N ARG A 4 -11.90 -0.19 -7.94
CA ARG A 4 -12.36 0.88 -7.05
C ARG A 4 -12.10 2.25 -7.68
N GLN A 5 -12.85 3.25 -7.25
CA GLN A 5 -12.70 4.65 -7.67
C GLN A 5 -12.81 5.60 -6.48
N VAL A 6 -12.39 6.86 -6.68
CA VAL A 6 -12.58 7.93 -5.70
C VAL A 6 -14.08 8.11 -5.44
N GLY A 7 -14.45 8.24 -4.16
CA GLY A 7 -15.84 8.31 -3.71
C GLY A 7 -16.44 6.96 -3.31
N ASP A 8 -15.82 5.84 -3.67
CA ASP A 8 -16.26 4.53 -3.19
C ASP A 8 -16.00 4.37 -1.68
N THR A 9 -16.75 3.46 -1.08
CA THR A 9 -16.55 3.03 0.31
C THR A 9 -15.64 1.81 0.38
N ILE A 10 -14.73 1.81 1.35
CA ILE A 10 -13.81 0.72 1.65
C ILE A 10 -13.81 0.43 3.14
N ASN A 11 -13.78 -0.84 3.52
CA ASN A 11 -13.70 -1.25 4.92
C ASN A 11 -12.24 -1.49 5.30
N ILE A 12 -11.79 -0.84 6.37
CA ILE A 12 -10.41 -0.98 6.87
C ILE A 12 -10.42 -1.28 8.36
N GLY A 13 -9.65 -2.31 8.75
CA GLY A 13 -9.52 -2.74 10.14
C GLY A 13 -8.07 -2.96 10.56
N TRP A 14 -7.86 -3.14 11.86
CA TRP A 14 -6.56 -3.46 12.44
C TRP A 14 -6.69 -4.68 13.37
N PRO A 15 -6.65 -5.90 12.80
CA PRO A 15 -6.90 -7.13 13.55
C PRO A 15 -5.92 -7.31 14.72
N ASP A 16 -4.66 -6.91 14.56
CA ASP A 16 -3.64 -7.05 15.60
C ASP A 16 -3.90 -6.16 16.83
N PHE A 17 -4.74 -5.13 16.70
CA PHE A 17 -5.22 -4.30 17.83
C PHE A 17 -6.65 -4.63 18.25
N GLY A 18 -7.25 -5.70 17.71
CA GLY A 18 -8.65 -6.05 17.96
C GLY A 18 -9.64 -5.01 17.44
N ARG A 19 -9.23 -4.15 16.48
CA ARG A 19 -10.12 -3.15 15.89
C ARG A 19 -10.82 -3.74 14.67
N PRO A 20 -12.16 -3.84 14.69
CA PRO A 20 -12.90 -4.33 13.54
C PRO A 20 -12.78 -3.37 12.36
N GLU A 21 -13.15 -3.85 11.18
CA GLU A 21 -13.20 -2.98 10.02
C GLU A 21 -14.24 -1.88 10.19
N GLN A 22 -13.88 -0.69 9.75
CA GLN A 22 -14.75 0.48 9.68
C GLN A 22 -14.80 0.97 8.24
N SER A 23 -15.95 1.52 7.84
CA SER A 23 -16.14 2.04 6.50
C SER A 23 -15.52 3.44 6.37
N PHE A 24 -14.72 3.63 5.34
CA PHE A 24 -14.14 4.92 4.97
C PHE A 24 -14.45 5.25 3.51
N THR A 25 -14.45 6.54 3.18
CA THR A 25 -14.60 7.01 1.79
C THR A 25 -13.23 7.18 1.16
N ILE A 26 -13.04 6.64 -0.04
CA ILE A 26 -11.81 6.80 -0.81
C ILE A 26 -11.71 8.22 -1.36
N VAL A 27 -10.59 8.90 -1.08
CA VAL A 27 -10.32 10.27 -1.56
C VAL A 27 -9.21 10.32 -2.61
N ASP A 28 -8.35 9.31 -2.67
CA ASP A 28 -7.30 9.15 -3.68
C ASP A 28 -6.89 7.68 -3.76
N LEU A 29 -6.53 7.17 -4.94
CA LEU A 29 -6.05 5.79 -5.07
C LEU A 29 -5.13 5.58 -6.28
N ASP A 30 -4.27 4.59 -6.18
CA ASP A 30 -3.54 3.98 -7.29
C ASP A 30 -3.76 2.46 -7.24
N GLN A 31 -4.27 1.88 -8.33
CA GLN A 31 -4.47 0.44 -8.48
C GLN A 31 -3.61 -0.09 -9.62
N LEU A 32 -2.40 -0.57 -9.28
CA LEU A 32 -1.33 -0.93 -10.21
C LEU A 32 -1.03 -2.43 -10.14
N GLY A 33 -1.77 -3.22 -10.92
CA GLY A 33 -1.68 -4.67 -10.84
C GLY A 33 -2.09 -5.13 -9.44
N GLN A 34 -1.17 -5.73 -8.68
CA GLN A 34 -1.42 -6.12 -7.28
C GLN A 34 -1.15 -5.03 -6.25
N VAL A 35 -0.46 -3.97 -6.65
CA VAL A 35 -0.15 -2.86 -5.75
C VAL A 35 -1.38 -1.99 -5.63
N PHE A 36 -1.80 -1.75 -4.40
CA PHE A 36 -2.95 -0.94 -4.09
C PHE A 36 -2.57 0.10 -3.06
N ARG A 37 -2.59 1.36 -3.50
CA ARG A 37 -2.40 2.52 -2.65
C ARG A 37 -3.73 3.25 -2.56
N VAL A 38 -4.13 3.59 -1.35
CA VAL A 38 -5.40 4.27 -1.10
C VAL A 38 -5.22 5.33 -0.03
N ARG A 39 -5.90 6.45 -0.21
CA ARG A 39 -6.14 7.45 0.81
C ARG A 39 -7.62 7.50 1.08
N VAL A 40 -7.98 7.50 2.36
CA VAL A 40 -9.35 7.39 2.82
C VAL A 40 -9.66 8.47 3.84
N THR A 41 -10.95 8.74 4.06
CA THR A 41 -11.44 9.66 5.08
C THR A 41 -12.63 9.07 5.82
N ASP A 42 -12.72 9.35 7.13
CA ASP A 42 -13.94 9.13 7.93
C ASP A 42 -14.82 10.40 7.99
N GLY A 43 -14.39 11.49 7.37
CA GLY A 43 -15.03 12.80 7.41
C GLY A 43 -14.36 13.79 8.37
N GLU A 44 -13.59 13.31 9.34
CA GLU A 44 -12.81 14.14 10.27
C GLU A 44 -11.30 14.06 9.99
N ARG A 45 -10.82 12.87 9.62
CA ARG A 45 -9.41 12.55 9.43
C ARG A 45 -9.20 11.80 8.13
N GLN A 46 -8.03 12.03 7.54
CA GLN A 46 -7.56 11.25 6.40
C GLN A 46 -6.44 10.30 6.82
N GLY A 47 -6.48 9.10 6.27
CA GLY A 47 -5.45 8.07 6.41
C GLY A 47 -5.02 7.54 5.05
N GLY A 48 -3.88 6.87 4.99
CA GLY A 48 -3.38 6.26 3.76
C GLY A 48 -2.80 4.89 4.04
N PHE A 49 -2.95 4.00 3.06
CA PHE A 49 -2.43 2.64 3.09
C PHE A 49 -1.81 2.30 1.75
N LEU A 50 -0.76 1.50 1.79
CA LEU A 50 -0.14 0.92 0.61
C LEU A 50 0.08 -0.56 0.89
N VAL A 51 -0.60 -1.42 0.13
CA VAL A 51 -0.56 -2.87 0.28
C VAL A 51 -0.30 -3.52 -1.08
N ILE A 52 0.14 -4.78 -1.05
CA ILE A 52 0.27 -5.60 -2.26
C ILE A 52 -0.51 -6.89 -2.02
N TYR A 53 -1.53 -7.13 -2.84
CA TYR A 53 -2.32 -8.36 -2.79
C TYR A 53 -1.53 -9.56 -3.33
N ASP A 54 -1.88 -10.76 -2.87
CA ASP A 54 -1.35 -12.04 -3.39
C ASP A 54 0.19 -12.08 -3.48
N CYS A 55 0.86 -11.59 -2.43
CA CYS A 55 2.31 -11.50 -2.38
C CYS A 55 2.84 -12.09 -1.06
N PRO A 56 3.77 -13.08 -1.10
CA PRO A 56 4.35 -13.65 0.11
C PRO A 56 5.17 -12.63 0.91
N ASP A 57 5.14 -12.72 2.24
CA ASP A 57 5.87 -11.84 3.16
C ASP A 57 7.36 -11.67 2.81
N VAL A 58 8.05 -12.77 2.48
CA VAL A 58 9.46 -12.73 2.03
C VAL A 58 9.68 -11.83 0.81
N VAL A 59 8.72 -11.82 -0.13
CA VAL A 59 8.79 -10.93 -1.31
C VAL A 59 8.46 -9.50 -0.90
N LEU A 60 7.51 -9.29 0.00
CA LEU A 60 7.18 -7.96 0.53
C LEU A 60 8.36 -7.32 1.26
N GLU A 61 9.11 -8.09 2.04
CA GLU A 61 10.30 -7.64 2.77
C GLU A 61 11.41 -7.23 1.78
N GLN A 62 11.68 -8.07 0.78
CA GLN A 62 12.63 -7.76 -0.28
C GLN A 62 12.21 -6.52 -1.10
N LEU A 63 10.90 -6.34 -1.34
CA LEU A 63 10.37 -5.16 -2.03
C LEU A 63 10.55 -3.88 -1.20
N ALA A 64 10.39 -3.93 0.12
CA ALA A 64 10.60 -2.74 0.97
C ALA A 64 12.06 -2.27 0.93
N GLU A 65 13.01 -3.21 0.92
CA GLU A 65 14.44 -2.92 0.78
C GLU A 65 14.74 -2.27 -0.59
N GLN A 66 14.34 -2.93 -1.69
CA GLN A 66 14.59 -2.39 -3.03
C GLN A 66 13.86 -1.08 -3.30
N ALA A 67 12.66 -0.91 -2.76
CA ALA A 67 11.90 0.33 -2.90
C ALA A 67 12.61 1.49 -2.21
N THR A 68 13.24 1.27 -1.05
CA THR A 68 14.01 2.30 -0.33
C THR A 68 15.08 2.90 -1.24
N ASP A 69 15.84 2.07 -1.93
CA ASP A 69 16.86 2.50 -2.88
C ASP A 69 16.26 3.23 -4.10
N ALA A 70 15.15 2.71 -4.63
CA ALA A 70 14.50 3.26 -5.81
C ALA A 70 13.87 4.66 -5.57
N VAL A 71 13.31 4.90 -4.39
CA VAL A 71 12.56 6.14 -4.09
C VAL A 71 13.40 7.19 -3.36
N GLY A 72 14.51 6.79 -2.74
CA GLY A 72 15.42 7.67 -2.00
C GLY A 72 14.92 8.07 -0.61
N PHE A 73 13.95 7.35 -0.05
CA PHE A 73 13.49 7.51 1.33
C PHE A 73 13.18 6.14 1.94
N LYS A 74 13.26 6.05 3.27
CA LYS A 74 13.09 4.78 3.97
C LYS A 74 11.67 4.23 3.78
N VAL A 75 11.59 2.99 3.32
CA VAL A 75 10.38 2.18 3.21
C VAL A 75 10.55 0.95 4.11
N ILE A 76 9.53 0.64 4.90
CA ILE A 76 9.51 -0.54 5.77
C ILE A 76 8.22 -1.30 5.55
N LEU A 77 8.28 -2.62 5.66
CA LEU A 77 7.08 -3.45 5.74
C LEU A 77 6.58 -3.41 7.19
N SER A 78 5.35 -2.94 7.40
CA SER A 78 4.76 -2.82 8.72
C SER A 78 4.71 -4.17 9.41
N SER A 79 5.10 -4.24 10.69
CA SER A 79 4.95 -5.46 11.50
C SER A 79 3.49 -5.74 11.87
N LEU A 80 2.64 -4.74 11.69
CA LEU A 80 1.21 -4.79 11.97
C LEU A 80 0.44 -5.03 10.68
N ARG A 81 -0.58 -5.86 10.77
CA ARG A 81 -1.46 -6.17 9.65
C ARG A 81 -2.65 -5.22 9.66
N CYS A 82 -3.08 -4.86 8.47
CA CYS A 82 -4.36 -4.21 8.24
C CYS A 82 -5.31 -5.19 7.57
N SER A 83 -6.60 -4.97 7.76
CA SER A 83 -7.66 -5.65 7.01
C SER A 83 -8.21 -4.67 5.99
N VAL A 84 -8.38 -5.09 4.74
CA VAL A 84 -8.93 -4.27 3.66
C VAL A 84 -10.01 -5.07 2.95
N ASP A 85 -11.29 -4.71 3.17
CA ASP A 85 -12.47 -5.44 2.70
C ASP A 85 -12.41 -6.96 3.02
N GLY A 86 -11.92 -7.30 4.22
CA GLY A 86 -11.78 -8.66 4.72
C GLY A 86 -10.45 -9.35 4.39
N ASP A 87 -9.62 -8.77 3.52
CA ASP A 87 -8.28 -9.30 3.22
C ASP A 87 -7.27 -8.79 4.26
N VAL A 88 -6.64 -9.71 5.00
CA VAL A 88 -5.60 -9.37 5.98
C VAL A 88 -4.25 -9.29 5.28
N LEU A 89 -3.64 -8.10 5.30
CA LEU A 89 -2.45 -7.75 4.54
C LEU A 89 -1.42 -7.06 5.43
N ARG A 90 -0.16 -7.06 5.00
CA ARG A 90 0.87 -6.16 5.54
C ARG A 90 0.96 -4.90 4.69
N SER A 91 1.00 -3.74 5.34
CA SER A 91 1.16 -2.45 4.68
C SER A 91 2.63 -2.02 4.61
N PHE A 92 2.95 -1.17 3.64
CA PHE A 92 4.23 -0.48 3.57
C PHE A 92 4.12 0.87 4.27
N ASP A 93 4.97 1.08 5.27
CA ASP A 93 5.16 2.37 5.92
C ASP A 93 6.39 3.05 5.33
N TYR A 94 6.37 4.37 5.26
CA TYR A 94 7.46 5.15 4.70
C TYR A 94 7.52 6.52 5.37
N GLU A 95 8.65 7.18 5.23
CA GLU A 95 8.81 8.53 5.74
C GLU A 95 7.89 9.51 4.99
N TRP A 96 6.91 10.06 5.71
CA TRP A 96 5.95 11.01 5.18
C TRP A 96 5.76 12.21 6.11
N TYR A 97 5.81 13.40 5.53
CA TYR A 97 5.43 14.64 6.20
C TYR A 97 4.34 15.36 5.37
N PRO A 98 3.36 16.01 6.01
CA PRO A 98 2.25 16.69 5.33
C PRO A 98 2.69 18.03 4.72
N THR A 99 3.77 18.05 3.93
CA THR A 99 4.25 19.22 3.20
C THR A 99 4.09 19.00 1.68
N PRO A 100 3.89 20.07 0.89
CA PRO A 100 3.75 19.95 -0.56
C PRO A 100 4.91 19.23 -1.25
N GLU A 101 6.12 19.38 -0.72
CA GLU A 101 7.34 18.70 -1.20
C GLU A 101 7.21 17.16 -1.22
N TYR A 102 6.43 16.59 -0.30
CA TYR A 102 6.30 15.14 -0.14
C TYR A 102 4.93 14.60 -0.56
N ALA A 103 4.08 15.44 -1.16
CA ALA A 103 2.73 15.07 -1.58
C ALA A 103 2.73 13.86 -2.55
N GLU A 104 3.75 13.75 -3.41
CA GLU A 104 3.87 12.69 -4.42
C GLU A 104 4.60 11.43 -3.92
N ARG A 105 5.21 11.44 -2.73
CA ARG A 105 5.91 10.25 -2.19
C ARG A 105 5.03 8.98 -2.18
N PRO A 106 3.76 9.02 -1.71
CA PRO A 106 2.89 7.84 -1.70
C PRO A 106 2.69 7.24 -3.09
N ARG A 107 2.45 8.11 -4.08
CA ARG A 107 2.25 7.70 -5.47
C ARG A 107 3.53 7.16 -6.09
N ARG A 108 4.65 7.86 -5.91
CA ARG A 108 5.98 7.41 -6.37
C ARG A 108 6.33 6.04 -5.81
N LEU A 109 6.05 5.79 -4.53
CA LEU A 109 6.28 4.49 -3.91
C LEU A 109 5.39 3.39 -4.52
N ALA A 110 4.10 3.66 -4.73
CA ALA A 110 3.19 2.71 -5.34
C ALA A 110 3.65 2.27 -6.74
N HIS A 111 4.08 3.23 -7.57
CA HIS A 111 4.64 2.94 -8.89
C HIS A 111 5.95 2.17 -8.82
N ALA A 112 6.88 2.57 -7.95
CA ALA A 112 8.15 1.86 -7.78
C ALA A 112 7.94 0.40 -7.35
N LEU A 113 7.03 0.14 -6.40
CA LEU A 113 6.69 -1.22 -5.98
C LEU A 113 6.07 -2.04 -7.12
N ALA A 114 5.24 -1.43 -7.96
CA ALA A 114 4.64 -2.11 -9.11
C ALA A 114 5.71 -2.51 -10.14
N ASP A 115 6.64 -1.60 -10.44
CA ASP A 115 7.74 -1.86 -11.39
C ASP A 115 8.71 -2.93 -10.86
N LEU A 116 9.09 -2.85 -9.58
CA LEU A 116 9.95 -3.84 -8.93
C LEU A 116 9.29 -5.23 -8.90
N LEU A 117 8.01 -5.30 -8.54
CA LEU A 117 7.25 -6.54 -8.54
C LEU A 117 7.17 -7.16 -9.94
N ALA A 118 6.96 -6.32 -10.97
CA ALA A 118 6.95 -6.77 -12.36
C ALA A 118 8.33 -7.30 -12.79
N ALA A 119 9.42 -6.63 -12.41
CA ALA A 119 10.79 -7.06 -12.70
C ALA A 119 11.11 -8.41 -12.04
N MET A 120 10.75 -8.60 -10.77
CA MET A 120 10.96 -9.87 -10.05
C MET A 120 10.20 -11.04 -10.70
N ARG A 121 9.00 -10.79 -11.22
CA ARG A 121 8.19 -11.79 -11.95
C ARG A 121 8.76 -12.10 -13.32
N GLY A 122 9.21 -11.09 -14.05
CA GLY A 122 9.85 -11.25 -15.35
C GLY A 122 11.18 -12.02 -15.28
N ASN A 123 11.91 -11.91 -14.16
CA ASN A 123 13.18 -12.61 -13.98
C ASN A 123 13.02 -14.10 -13.68
N ARG A 124 11.90 -14.53 -13.04
CA ARG A 124 11.59 -15.96 -12.80
C ARG A 124 11.13 -16.72 -14.06
N GLY A 125 10.92 -16.03 -15.18
CA GLY A 125 10.56 -16.64 -16.47
C GLY A 125 11.74 -16.86 -17.41
N ARG A 126 12.98 -16.59 -16.97
CA ARG A 126 14.21 -16.73 -17.75
C ARG A 126 15.19 -17.73 -17.12
N GLU A 127 14.68 -18.85 -16.66
CA GLU A 127 15.47 -20.03 -16.23
C GLU A 127 15.09 -21.24 -17.07
#